data_AF-C6HTW6-F1
#
_entry.id   AF-C6HTW6-F1
#
_cell.length_a   1.000
_cell.length_b   1.000
_cell.length_c   1.000
_cell.angle_alpha   90.00
_cell.angle_beta   90.00
_cell.angle_gamma   90.00
#
_symmetry.space_group_name_H-M   'P 1'
#
loop_
_entity.id
_entity.type
_entity.pdbx_description
1 polymer ?
#
loop_
_entity_poly.entity_id
_entity_poly.type
_entity_poly.pdbx_seq_one_letter_code
_entity_poly.pdbx_strand_id
1 'polypeptide(L)'
;MTRFSYKNIAGLGAALSLLEISIPEENPIINSLAVSIRKSERWREKLEEENPDDESGFYADLSFEEECLTDDLIGVAFVVCQQGITSVVSNYCFLRKQWLEHQKTIHNREPKEDFLKISISSESCKEALMAKENPLLGKCSKIATINAFANYYKHRDEWPNDWDKKLPGKSLRTAEVILDAGAALDSPCSNCGKGYQKLTGEISSVRLDRLWKIIFDWSREIREKCRKDLVRCRCCPGK
;
A
#
# COMPACT_ATOMS: atom_id res chain seq x y z
N MET A 1 -33.97 -10.33 -22.47
CA MET A 1 -32.54 -10.36 -22.07
C MET A 1 -31.68 -10.04 -23.28
N THR A 2 -31.33 -8.79 -23.46
CA THR A 2 -30.52 -8.29 -24.58
C THR A 2 -29.04 -8.58 -24.32
N ARG A 3 -28.43 -9.43 -25.16
CA ARG A 3 -26.99 -9.69 -25.15
C ARG A 3 -26.27 -8.44 -25.65
N PHE A 4 -25.51 -7.77 -24.77
CA PHE A 4 -24.59 -6.71 -25.16
C PHE A 4 -23.46 -7.30 -26.03
N SER A 5 -23.46 -6.94 -27.31
CA SER A 5 -22.40 -7.30 -28.26
C SER A 5 -21.27 -6.29 -28.17
N TYR A 6 -20.20 -6.62 -27.45
CA TYR A 6 -18.98 -5.80 -27.29
C TYR A 6 -18.06 -5.86 -28.51
N LYS A 7 -18.59 -5.62 -29.73
CA LYS A 7 -17.80 -5.65 -30.97
C LYS A 7 -16.94 -4.40 -31.23
N ASN A 8 -16.95 -3.40 -30.34
CA ASN A 8 -16.31 -2.12 -30.64
C ASN A 8 -14.98 -1.93 -29.92
N ILE A 9 -13.99 -1.48 -30.69
CA ILE A 9 -12.73 -0.86 -30.26
C ILE A 9 -12.97 0.25 -29.20
N ALA A 10 -14.17 0.84 -29.17
CA ALA A 10 -14.64 1.76 -28.11
C ALA A 10 -14.66 1.13 -26.70
N GLY A 11 -14.81 -0.18 -26.55
CA GLY A 11 -14.70 -0.85 -25.25
C GLY A 11 -13.26 -0.88 -24.72
N LEU A 12 -12.27 -0.96 -25.62
CA LEU A 12 -10.85 -0.87 -25.30
C LEU A 12 -10.41 0.58 -25.07
N GLY A 13 -11.02 1.52 -25.80
CA GLY A 13 -10.93 2.96 -25.52
C GLY A 13 -11.46 3.29 -24.12
N ALA A 14 -12.66 2.82 -23.77
CA ALA A 14 -13.25 2.97 -22.45
C ALA A 14 -12.43 2.24 -21.36
N ALA A 15 -11.86 1.07 -21.64
CA ALA A 15 -10.95 0.38 -20.71
C ALA A 15 -9.63 1.15 -20.51
N LEU A 16 -9.12 1.82 -21.53
CA LEU A 16 -8.00 2.76 -21.42
C LEU A 16 -8.39 4.03 -20.67
N SER A 17 -9.62 4.52 -20.80
CA SER A 17 -10.16 5.60 -19.97
C SER A 17 -10.35 5.15 -18.50
N LEU A 18 -10.68 3.89 -18.26
CA LEU A 18 -10.72 3.30 -16.91
C LEU A 18 -9.30 3.14 -16.31
N LEU A 19 -8.26 2.97 -17.14
CA LEU A 19 -6.86 3.09 -16.69
C LEU A 19 -6.53 4.50 -16.21
N GLU A 20 -7.24 5.52 -16.67
CA GLU A 20 -7.08 6.92 -16.24
C GLU A 20 -7.77 7.23 -14.91
N ILE A 21 -8.55 6.29 -14.32
CA ILE A 21 -8.98 6.39 -12.92
C ILE A 21 -7.73 6.20 -12.06
N SER A 22 -7.03 7.31 -11.89
CA SER A 22 -5.78 7.40 -11.17
C SER A 22 -6.04 7.48 -9.69
N ILE A 23 -5.16 6.83 -8.93
CA ILE A 23 -4.88 7.32 -7.59
C ILE A 23 -4.54 8.81 -7.74
N PRO A 24 -5.26 9.73 -7.07
CA PRO A 24 -4.96 11.15 -7.12
C PRO A 24 -3.57 11.39 -6.52
N GLU A 25 -2.88 12.43 -6.99
CA GLU A 25 -1.54 12.77 -6.48
C GLU A 25 -1.58 13.14 -5.00
N GLU A 26 -2.68 13.76 -4.55
CA GLU A 26 -2.96 14.08 -3.16
C GLU A 26 -4.13 13.25 -2.62
N ASN A 27 -4.10 12.98 -1.32
CA ASN A 27 -5.20 12.35 -0.62
C ASN A 27 -5.64 13.22 0.56
N PRO A 28 -6.90 13.70 0.59
CA PRO A 28 -7.37 14.61 1.62
C PRO A 28 -7.34 13.99 3.02
N ILE A 29 -7.52 12.67 3.14
CA ILE A 29 -7.43 11.96 4.43
C ILE A 29 -5.97 11.96 4.92
N ILE A 30 -5.02 11.65 4.04
CA ILE A 30 -3.57 11.71 4.36
C ILE A 30 -3.16 13.12 4.79
N ASN A 31 -3.63 14.15 4.08
CA ASN A 31 -3.36 15.56 4.43
C ASN A 31 -3.95 15.93 5.79
N SER A 32 -5.16 15.48 6.10
CA SER A 32 -5.81 15.69 7.39
C SER A 32 -5.04 15.02 8.53
N LEU A 33 -4.63 13.75 8.34
CA LEU A 33 -3.81 13.02 9.31
C LEU A 33 -2.47 13.73 9.56
N ALA A 34 -1.82 14.24 8.51
CA ALA A 34 -0.56 14.99 8.64
C ALA A 34 -0.73 16.31 9.41
N VAL A 35 -1.91 16.94 9.33
CA VAL A 35 -2.22 18.10 10.19
C VAL A 35 -2.40 17.68 11.64
N SER A 36 -3.09 16.57 11.91
CA SER A 36 -3.28 16.06 13.27
C SER A 36 -1.97 15.64 13.93
N ILE A 37 -1.09 14.94 13.22
CA ILE A 37 0.22 14.55 13.75
C ILE A 37 1.04 15.78 14.13
N ARG A 38 1.12 16.79 13.25
CA ARG A 38 1.84 18.04 13.56
C ARG A 38 1.28 18.79 14.77
N LYS A 39 -0.02 18.66 15.05
CA LYS A 39 -0.63 19.24 16.25
C LYS A 39 -0.21 18.47 17.51
N SER A 40 -0.23 17.14 17.44
CA SER A 40 0.24 16.26 18.54
C SER A 40 1.73 16.45 18.82
N GLU A 41 2.58 16.46 17.79
CA GLU A 41 4.02 16.72 17.92
C GLU A 41 4.30 18.05 18.62
N ARG A 42 3.64 19.13 18.21
CA ARG A 42 3.79 20.46 18.85
C ARG A 42 3.27 20.50 20.28
N TRP A 43 2.22 19.74 20.58
CA TRP A 43 1.68 19.68 21.93
C TRP A 43 2.66 18.97 22.86
N ARG A 44 3.21 17.85 22.42
CA ARG A 44 4.27 17.14 23.13
C ARG A 44 5.53 18.00 23.36
N GLU A 45 6.01 18.70 22.32
CA GLU A 45 7.14 19.64 22.45
C GLU A 45 6.88 20.68 23.56
N LYS A 46 5.65 21.22 23.64
CA LYS A 46 5.28 22.16 24.70
C LYS A 46 5.25 21.52 26.09
N LEU A 47 4.73 20.30 26.21
CA LEU A 47 4.70 19.59 27.50
C LEU A 47 6.12 19.41 28.04
N GLU A 48 7.06 19.03 27.17
CA GLU A 48 8.48 18.84 27.50
C GLU A 48 9.19 20.16 27.82
N GLU A 49 8.92 21.23 27.07
CA GLU A 49 9.52 22.56 27.30
C GLU A 49 9.01 23.23 28.58
N GLU A 50 7.71 23.11 28.89
CA GLU A 50 7.10 23.78 30.03
C GLU A 50 7.36 23.04 31.36
N ASN A 51 7.72 21.75 31.32
CA ASN A 51 7.87 20.91 32.50
C ASN A 51 9.17 20.05 32.47
N PRO A 52 10.36 20.67 32.33
CA PRO A 52 11.62 19.93 32.17
C PRO A 52 12.04 19.15 33.44
N ASP A 53 11.59 19.58 34.62
CA ASP A 53 11.93 19.00 35.92
C ASP A 53 10.73 18.25 36.55
N ASP A 54 9.90 17.60 35.74
CA ASP A 54 8.73 16.87 36.26
C ASP A 54 9.13 15.65 37.10
N GLU A 55 9.35 15.87 38.39
CA GLU A 55 9.64 14.81 39.37
C GLU A 55 8.47 13.85 39.56
N SER A 56 7.24 14.26 39.21
CA SER A 56 6.04 13.43 39.37
C SER A 56 5.89 12.37 38.27
N GLY A 57 6.55 12.57 37.12
CA GLY A 57 6.43 11.75 35.93
C GLY A 57 5.11 11.91 35.17
N PHE A 58 4.18 12.74 35.66
CA PHE A 58 2.88 12.96 35.04
C PHE A 58 2.97 13.48 33.59
N TYR A 59 3.85 14.45 33.34
CA TYR A 59 4.05 15.02 32.00
C TYR A 59 4.84 14.07 31.10
N ALA A 60 5.70 13.23 31.67
CA ALA A 60 6.35 12.15 30.93
C ALA A 60 5.33 11.12 30.44
N ASP A 61 4.36 10.74 31.29
CA ASP A 61 3.27 9.84 30.91
C ASP A 61 2.38 10.46 29.80
N LEU A 62 2.04 11.75 29.91
CA LEU A 62 1.29 12.46 28.86
C LEU A 62 2.07 12.56 27.53
N SER A 63 3.39 12.81 27.58
CA SER A 63 4.24 12.81 26.38
C SER A 63 4.24 11.43 25.70
N PHE A 64 4.29 10.36 26.49
CA PHE A 64 4.20 8.99 25.98
C PHE A 64 2.83 8.68 25.36
N GLU A 65 1.72 9.12 25.98
CA GLU A 65 0.38 8.97 25.39
C GLU A 65 0.26 9.68 24.03
N GLU A 66 0.85 10.87 23.89
CA GLU A 66 0.89 11.60 22.62
C GLU A 66 1.78 10.92 21.57
N GLU A 67 2.87 10.26 21.98
CA GLU A 67 3.66 9.41 21.08
C GLU A 67 2.83 8.23 20.55
N CYS A 68 2.10 7.53 21.43
CA CYS A 68 1.18 6.46 21.04
C CYS A 68 0.10 6.96 20.08
N LEU A 69 -0.49 8.13 20.34
CA LEU A 69 -1.47 8.74 19.45
C LEU A 69 -0.88 9.04 18.06
N THR A 70 0.35 9.55 18.02
CA THR A 70 1.05 9.80 16.76
C THR A 70 1.27 8.50 15.98
N ASP A 71 1.70 7.42 16.63
CA ASP A 71 1.86 6.10 15.98
C ASP A 71 0.53 5.58 15.44
N ASP A 72 -0.57 5.77 16.17
CA ASP A 72 -1.91 5.39 15.73
C ASP A 72 -2.34 6.15 14.47
N LEU A 73 -2.10 7.45 14.41
CA LEU A 73 -2.38 8.26 13.22
C LEU A 73 -1.57 7.80 12.00
N ILE A 74 -0.31 7.38 12.21
CA ILE A 74 0.52 6.77 11.15
C ILE A 74 -0.04 5.40 10.75
N GLY A 75 -0.49 4.59 11.71
CA GLY A 75 -1.16 3.32 11.47
C GLY A 75 -2.41 3.47 10.59
N VAL A 76 -3.24 4.47 10.87
CA VAL A 76 -4.39 4.82 10.01
C VAL A 76 -3.93 5.22 8.61
N ALA A 77 -2.83 5.98 8.48
CA ALA A 77 -2.30 6.34 7.17
C ALA A 77 -1.86 5.12 6.35
N PHE A 78 -1.28 4.09 6.98
CA PHE A 78 -1.00 2.81 6.32
C PHE A 78 -2.27 2.13 5.81
N VAL A 79 -3.35 2.13 6.60
CA VAL A 79 -4.65 1.57 6.17
C VAL A 79 -5.21 2.33 4.96
N VAL A 80 -5.14 3.66 4.95
CA VAL A 80 -5.53 4.48 3.79
C VAL A 80 -4.69 4.13 2.56
N CYS A 81 -3.38 3.95 2.72
CA CYS A 81 -2.51 3.52 1.63
C CYS A 81 -2.85 2.11 1.14
N GLN A 82 -3.21 1.18 2.03
CA GLN A 82 -3.68 -0.17 1.66
C GLN A 82 -4.97 -0.14 0.83
N GLN A 83 -5.88 0.79 1.09
CA GLN A 83 -7.06 0.99 0.24
C GLN A 83 -6.65 1.43 -1.17
N GLY A 84 -5.68 2.36 -1.28
CA GLY A 84 -5.07 2.75 -2.56
C GLY A 84 -4.46 1.56 -3.30
N ILE A 85 -3.69 0.73 -2.61
CA ILE A 85 -3.11 -0.52 -3.16
C ILE A 85 -4.23 -1.42 -3.70
N THR A 86 -5.28 -1.65 -2.91
CA THR A 86 -6.40 -2.52 -3.26
C THR A 86 -7.14 -2.00 -4.49
N SER A 87 -7.32 -0.69 -4.62
CA SER A 87 -7.94 -0.06 -5.79
C SER A 87 -7.11 -0.29 -7.05
N VAL A 88 -5.79 -0.04 -7.00
CA VAL A 88 -4.88 -0.26 -8.15
C VAL A 88 -4.89 -1.72 -8.59
N VAL A 89 -4.75 -2.66 -7.65
CA VAL A 89 -4.76 -4.11 -7.95
C VAL A 89 -6.10 -4.51 -8.57
N SER A 90 -7.22 -4.10 -7.97
CA SER A 90 -8.55 -4.47 -8.47
C SER A 90 -8.78 -3.97 -9.89
N ASN A 91 -8.40 -2.72 -10.18
CA ASN A 91 -8.49 -2.14 -11.51
C ASN A 91 -7.59 -2.89 -12.50
N TYR A 92 -6.34 -3.17 -12.13
CA TYR A 92 -5.42 -3.94 -12.96
C TYR A 92 -5.99 -5.32 -13.31
N CYS A 93 -6.45 -6.10 -12.33
CA CYS A 93 -6.94 -7.45 -12.57
C CYS A 93 -8.25 -7.42 -13.39
N PHE A 94 -9.13 -6.45 -13.15
CA PHE A 94 -10.35 -6.24 -13.96
C PHE A 94 -10.00 -5.98 -15.43
N LEU A 95 -9.12 -5.03 -15.70
CA LEU A 95 -8.71 -4.67 -17.05
C LEU A 95 -8.02 -5.83 -17.77
N ARG A 96 -7.17 -6.55 -17.04
CA ARG A 96 -6.49 -7.73 -17.58
C ARG A 96 -7.49 -8.83 -17.93
N LYS A 97 -8.52 -9.06 -17.12
CA LYS A 97 -9.60 -10.01 -17.43
C LYS A 97 -10.36 -9.61 -18.69
N GLN A 98 -10.80 -8.35 -18.77
CA GLN A 98 -11.48 -7.82 -19.96
C GLN A 98 -10.63 -7.96 -21.23
N TRP A 99 -9.33 -7.69 -21.12
CA TRP A 99 -8.41 -7.82 -22.24
C TRP A 99 -8.22 -9.28 -22.69
N LEU A 100 -8.07 -10.22 -21.76
CA LEU A 100 -7.97 -11.65 -22.07
C LEU A 100 -9.23 -12.17 -22.77
N GLU A 101 -10.42 -11.74 -22.30
CA GLU A 101 -11.70 -12.06 -22.94
C GLU A 101 -11.79 -11.48 -24.37
N HIS A 102 -11.31 -10.25 -24.57
CA HIS A 102 -11.25 -9.64 -25.90
C HIS A 102 -10.32 -10.38 -26.86
N GLN A 103 -9.14 -10.79 -26.40
CA GLN A 103 -8.18 -11.57 -27.21
C GLN A 103 -8.77 -12.91 -27.67
N LYS A 104 -9.45 -13.63 -26.76
CA LYS A 104 -10.12 -14.90 -27.09
C LYS A 104 -11.25 -14.70 -28.09
N THR A 105 -12.10 -13.68 -27.88
CA THR A 105 -13.31 -13.47 -28.69
C THR A 105 -13.06 -12.89 -30.07
N ILE A 106 -12.13 -11.95 -30.22
CA ILE A 106 -11.87 -11.27 -31.50
C ILE A 106 -10.81 -11.98 -32.31
N HIS A 107 -9.74 -12.45 -31.67
CA HIS A 107 -8.59 -12.97 -32.39
C HIS A 107 -8.56 -14.50 -32.45
N ASN A 108 -9.49 -15.21 -31.78
CA ASN A 108 -9.45 -16.67 -31.60
C ASN A 108 -8.04 -17.16 -31.17
N ARG A 109 -7.31 -16.32 -30.43
CA ARG A 109 -5.97 -16.58 -29.96
C ARG A 109 -6.07 -17.07 -28.52
N GLU A 110 -5.45 -18.21 -28.23
CA GLU A 110 -5.15 -18.53 -26.85
C GLU A 110 -4.14 -17.51 -26.30
N PRO A 111 -4.33 -17.00 -25.08
CA PRO A 111 -3.35 -16.13 -24.46
C PRO A 111 -2.03 -16.89 -24.33
N LYS A 112 -0.91 -16.28 -24.75
CA LYS A 112 0.42 -16.85 -24.54
C LYS A 112 0.63 -17.16 -23.05
N GLU A 113 1.26 -18.30 -22.72
CA GLU A 113 1.49 -18.76 -21.35
C GLU A 113 2.17 -17.72 -20.45
N ASP A 114 3.07 -16.89 -20.99
CA ASP A 114 3.71 -15.82 -20.23
C ASP A 114 2.73 -14.75 -19.71
N PHE A 115 1.58 -14.60 -20.38
CA PHE A 115 0.48 -13.73 -19.94
C PHE A 115 -0.49 -14.44 -18.98
N LEU A 116 -0.39 -15.76 -18.77
CA LEU A 116 -1.23 -16.54 -17.85
C LEU A 116 -0.59 -16.71 -16.47
N LYS A 117 0.72 -16.47 -16.34
CA LYS A 117 1.50 -16.68 -15.09
C LYS A 117 0.97 -15.95 -13.86
N ILE A 118 0.38 -14.77 -14.02
CA ILE A 118 -0.38 -14.14 -12.93
C ILE A 118 -1.80 -14.70 -12.99
N SER A 119 -2.14 -15.62 -12.09
CA SER A 119 -3.51 -16.15 -11.97
C SER A 119 -4.53 -15.00 -11.83
N ILE A 120 -5.75 -15.22 -12.35
CA ILE A 120 -6.82 -14.22 -12.37
C ILE A 120 -7.46 -14.05 -10.98
N SER A 121 -7.08 -14.85 -9.98
CA SER A 121 -7.53 -14.62 -8.60
C SER A 121 -6.92 -13.32 -8.06
N SER A 122 -7.74 -12.51 -7.38
CA SER A 122 -7.34 -11.22 -6.81
C SER A 122 -6.12 -11.35 -5.87
N GLU A 123 -6.05 -12.43 -5.10
CA GLU A 123 -4.96 -12.68 -4.15
C GLU A 123 -3.62 -12.93 -4.87
N SER A 124 -3.60 -13.81 -5.88
CA SER A 124 -2.37 -14.09 -6.65
C SER A 124 -1.95 -12.91 -7.52
N CYS A 125 -2.91 -12.13 -8.03
CA CYS A 125 -2.68 -10.89 -8.75
C CYS A 125 -2.07 -9.82 -7.83
N LYS A 126 -2.58 -9.70 -6.59
CA LYS A 126 -2.03 -8.83 -5.55
C LYS A 126 -0.60 -9.22 -5.20
N GLU A 127 -0.36 -10.49 -4.88
CA GLU A 127 0.98 -10.97 -4.54
C GLU A 127 1.98 -10.75 -5.68
N ALA A 128 1.61 -11.07 -6.93
CA ALA A 128 2.49 -10.87 -8.07
C ALA A 128 2.82 -9.39 -8.35
N LEU A 129 1.88 -8.47 -8.10
CA LEU A 129 2.11 -7.03 -8.26
C LEU A 129 2.93 -6.44 -7.11
N MET A 130 2.76 -6.96 -5.90
CA MET A 130 3.51 -6.53 -4.72
C MET A 130 4.91 -7.16 -4.63
N ALA A 131 5.13 -8.35 -5.21
CA ALA A 131 6.40 -9.08 -5.18
C ALA A 131 7.49 -8.49 -6.10
N LYS A 132 7.17 -7.43 -6.85
CA LYS A 132 8.18 -6.76 -7.70
C LYS A 132 9.26 -6.16 -6.79
N GLU A 133 10.47 -6.72 -6.87
CA GLU A 133 11.60 -6.40 -6.00
C GLU A 133 11.86 -4.89 -5.94
N ASN A 134 12.01 -4.36 -4.72
CA ASN A 134 12.59 -3.05 -4.48
C ASN A 134 13.91 -3.25 -3.73
N PRO A 135 15.07 -2.97 -4.34
CA PRO A 135 16.38 -3.24 -3.73
C PRO A 135 16.69 -2.40 -2.48
N LEU A 136 15.84 -1.45 -2.09
CA LEU A 136 16.07 -0.56 -0.94
C LEU A 136 15.62 -1.14 0.42
N LEU A 137 14.89 -2.26 0.46
CA LEU A 137 14.29 -2.81 1.70
C LEU A 137 14.59 -4.29 1.96
N GLY A 138 15.65 -4.84 1.37
CA GLY A 138 15.93 -6.28 1.45
C GLY A 138 14.99 -7.10 0.57
N LYS A 139 14.46 -8.23 1.07
CA LYS A 139 13.63 -9.20 0.31
C LYS A 139 12.21 -8.70 -0.02
N CYS A 140 11.76 -7.57 0.54
CA CYS A 140 10.36 -7.10 0.45
C CYS A 140 10.24 -5.73 -0.23
N SER A 141 9.18 -5.51 -1.02
CA SER A 141 8.94 -4.24 -1.69
C SER A 141 8.30 -3.19 -0.77
N LYS A 142 8.45 -1.89 -1.09
CA LYS A 142 7.79 -0.79 -0.35
C LYS A 142 6.28 -0.99 -0.20
N ILE A 143 5.63 -1.52 -1.24
CA ILE A 143 4.19 -1.79 -1.27
C ILE A 143 3.83 -2.95 -0.35
N ALA A 144 4.65 -4.01 -0.33
CA ALA A 144 4.49 -5.12 0.59
C ALA A 144 4.62 -4.66 2.05
N THR A 145 5.60 -3.79 2.34
CA THR A 145 5.79 -3.18 3.66
C THR A 145 4.59 -2.34 4.08
N ILE A 146 4.08 -1.46 3.21
CA ILE A 146 2.87 -0.67 3.48
C ILE A 146 1.67 -1.58 3.80
N ASN A 147 1.46 -2.61 2.99
CA ASN A 147 0.37 -3.57 3.21
C ASN A 147 0.56 -4.36 4.52
N ALA A 148 1.81 -4.67 4.91
CA ALA A 148 2.12 -5.36 6.14
C ALA A 148 1.83 -4.49 7.37
N PHE A 149 2.30 -3.23 7.40
CA PHE A 149 1.99 -2.30 8.50
C PHE A 149 0.48 -2.01 8.62
N ALA A 150 -0.24 -1.91 7.50
CA ALA A 150 -1.70 -1.78 7.53
C ALA A 150 -2.38 -3.02 8.15
N ASN A 151 -1.90 -4.22 7.83
CA ASN A 151 -2.42 -5.46 8.42
C ASN A 151 -2.06 -5.58 9.90
N TYR A 152 -0.82 -5.23 10.27
CA TYR A 152 -0.42 -5.16 11.67
C TYR A 152 -1.34 -4.21 12.44
N TYR A 153 -1.47 -2.95 12.01
CA TYR A 153 -2.26 -1.96 12.72
C TYR A 153 -3.72 -2.40 12.97
N LYS A 154 -4.37 -3.01 11.97
CA LYS A 154 -5.75 -3.50 12.10
C LYS A 154 -5.92 -4.68 13.06
N HIS A 155 -4.87 -5.48 13.26
CA HIS A 155 -4.95 -6.77 13.95
C HIS A 155 -4.01 -6.85 15.16
N ARG A 156 -3.26 -5.79 15.49
CA ARG A 156 -2.21 -5.82 16.52
C ARG A 156 -2.73 -6.23 17.90
N ASP A 157 -3.98 -5.88 18.21
CA ASP A 157 -4.63 -6.24 19.49
C ASP A 157 -5.01 -7.73 19.56
N GLU A 158 -5.02 -8.42 18.43
CA GLU A 158 -5.27 -9.87 18.31
C GLU A 158 -3.96 -10.68 18.34
N TRP A 159 -2.81 -10.01 18.21
CA TRP A 159 -1.52 -10.69 18.13
C TRP A 159 -0.98 -11.00 19.52
N PRO A 160 -0.33 -12.16 19.70
CA PRO A 160 0.30 -12.46 20.97
C PRO A 160 1.52 -11.57 21.16
N ASN A 161 1.91 -11.37 22.42
CA ASN A 161 3.11 -10.60 22.78
C ASN A 161 4.41 -11.23 22.24
N ASP A 162 4.40 -12.48 21.76
CA ASP A 162 5.54 -13.19 21.14
C ASP A 162 5.29 -13.45 19.63
N TRP A 163 4.95 -12.38 18.89
CA TRP A 163 4.67 -12.42 17.45
C TRP A 163 5.79 -13.01 16.56
N ASP A 164 7.01 -13.21 17.10
CA ASP A 164 8.17 -13.79 16.42
C ASP A 164 8.14 -15.33 16.40
N LYS A 165 7.29 -15.96 17.22
CA LYS A 165 7.28 -17.42 17.43
C LYS A 165 5.92 -18.08 17.20
N LYS A 166 4.80 -17.35 17.31
CA LYS A 166 3.45 -17.94 17.37
C LYS A 166 2.39 -17.20 16.56
N LEU A 167 2.66 -16.93 15.29
CA LEU A 167 1.62 -16.44 14.39
C LEU A 167 1.27 -17.46 13.31
N PRO A 168 -0.03 -17.68 13.02
CA PRO A 168 -0.45 -18.55 11.93
C PRO A 168 -0.36 -17.82 10.59
N GLY A 169 0.15 -18.53 9.57
CA GLY A 169 -0.02 -18.19 8.15
C GLY A 169 0.32 -16.74 7.77
N LYS A 170 -0.70 -15.96 7.37
CA LYS A 170 -0.54 -14.59 6.86
C LYS A 170 -0.02 -13.59 7.91
N SER A 171 -0.31 -13.82 9.19
CA SER A 171 0.16 -12.95 10.27
C SER A 171 1.66 -13.12 10.49
N LEU A 172 2.19 -14.35 10.37
CA LEU A 172 3.63 -14.61 10.46
C LEU A 172 4.40 -13.85 9.38
N ARG A 173 3.95 -13.94 8.12
CA ARG A 173 4.55 -13.19 7.02
C ARG A 173 4.45 -11.67 7.22
N THR A 174 3.36 -11.19 7.83
CA THR A 174 3.22 -9.77 8.18
C THR A 174 4.25 -9.37 9.23
N ALA A 175 4.43 -10.20 10.27
CA ALA A 175 5.43 -10.01 11.32
C ALA A 175 6.85 -9.97 10.76
N GLU A 176 7.22 -10.93 9.90
CA GLU A 176 8.52 -10.95 9.23
C GLU A 176 8.79 -9.63 8.49
N VAL A 177 7.82 -9.13 7.72
CA VAL A 177 7.98 -7.90 6.94
C VAL A 177 8.14 -6.66 7.81
N ILE A 178 7.36 -6.53 8.89
CA ILE A 178 7.42 -5.35 9.76
C ILE A 178 8.64 -5.39 10.69
N LEU A 179 9.08 -6.58 11.13
CA LEU A 179 10.33 -6.78 11.85
C LEU A 179 11.53 -6.40 10.98
N ASP A 180 11.57 -6.85 9.72
CA ASP A 180 12.59 -6.43 8.74
C ASP A 180 12.59 -4.90 8.51
N ALA A 181 11.43 -4.26 8.69
CA ALA A 181 11.28 -2.82 8.59
C ALA A 181 11.60 -2.07 9.90
N GLY A 182 12.01 -2.76 10.96
CA GLY A 182 12.47 -2.20 12.23
C GLY A 182 11.42 -2.17 13.34
N ALA A 183 10.22 -2.72 13.13
CA ALA A 183 9.25 -2.85 14.21
C ALA A 183 9.82 -3.75 15.33
N ALA A 184 9.38 -3.52 16.56
CA ALA A 184 9.88 -4.19 17.75
C ALA A 184 8.74 -4.59 18.71
N LEU A 185 9.00 -5.66 19.45
CA LEU A 185 8.08 -6.26 20.43
C LEU A 185 7.83 -5.36 21.64
N ASP A 186 8.89 -4.67 22.06
CA ASP A 186 9.00 -3.93 23.31
C ASP A 186 8.44 -2.51 23.23
N SER A 187 8.03 -2.06 22.04
CA SER A 187 7.57 -0.69 21.80
C SER A 187 6.37 -0.65 20.85
N PRO A 188 5.17 -1.00 21.36
CA PRO A 188 3.95 -1.03 20.54
C PRO A 188 3.58 0.35 19.99
N CYS A 189 3.93 1.42 20.72
CA CYS A 189 3.65 2.82 20.35
C CYS A 189 4.67 3.47 19.40
N SER A 190 5.55 2.69 18.75
CA SER A 190 6.50 3.23 17.76
C SER A 190 6.60 2.43 16.47
N ASN A 191 5.83 1.34 16.37
CA ASN A 191 6.01 0.38 15.28
C ASN A 191 5.60 0.96 13.93
N CYS A 192 4.48 1.69 13.86
CA CYS A 192 4.06 2.33 12.62
C CYS A 192 5.03 3.47 12.25
N GLY A 193 5.51 4.24 13.24
CA GLY A 193 6.53 5.25 13.10
C GLY A 193 7.82 4.70 12.49
N LYS A 194 8.37 3.62 13.05
CA LYS A 194 9.57 2.95 12.52
C LYS A 194 9.37 2.46 11.08
N GLY A 195 8.19 1.88 10.78
CA GLY A 195 7.82 1.50 9.43
C GLY A 195 7.79 2.68 8.46
N TYR A 196 7.23 3.81 8.89
CA TYR A 196 7.21 5.05 8.11
C TYR A 196 8.64 5.55 7.85
N GLN A 197 9.46 5.68 8.88
CA GLN A 197 10.86 6.14 8.78
C GLN A 197 11.66 5.25 7.83
N LYS A 198 11.47 3.93 7.90
CA LYS A 198 12.13 2.97 7.01
C LYS A 198 11.73 3.17 5.53
N LEU A 199 10.48 3.51 5.26
CA LEU A 199 9.95 3.67 3.90
C LEU A 199 10.34 4.99 3.25
N THR A 200 10.37 6.07 4.04
CA THR A 200 10.58 7.45 3.58
C THR A 200 12.01 7.93 3.78
N GLY A 201 12.75 7.34 4.71
CA GLY A 201 14.06 7.82 5.17
C GLY A 201 13.98 9.06 6.07
N GLU A 202 12.77 9.49 6.45
CA GLU A 202 12.58 10.69 7.26
C GLU A 202 12.66 10.33 8.74
N ILE A 203 13.55 11.02 9.47
CA ILE A 203 13.80 10.79 10.89
C ILE A 203 13.10 11.88 11.73
N SER A 204 12.90 13.07 11.14
CA SER A 204 12.34 14.25 11.80
C SER A 204 11.07 14.72 11.10
N SER A 205 10.01 14.96 11.88
CA SER A 205 8.67 15.42 11.47
C SER A 205 7.96 14.50 10.47
N VAL A 206 6.79 13.99 10.83
CA VAL A 206 6.07 13.04 9.97
C VAL A 206 5.43 13.76 8.77
N ARG A 207 5.88 13.43 7.55
CA ARG A 207 5.28 13.88 6.29
C ARG A 207 4.54 12.75 5.58
N LEU A 208 3.26 12.55 5.92
CA LEU A 208 2.46 11.44 5.38
C LEU A 208 2.21 11.51 3.87
N ASP A 209 2.35 12.69 3.25
CA ASP A 209 2.30 12.84 1.78
C ASP A 209 3.35 11.96 1.08
N ARG A 210 4.51 11.75 1.70
CA ARG A 210 5.54 10.83 1.18
C ARG A 210 5.07 9.39 1.12
N LEU A 211 4.30 8.96 2.12
CA LEU A 211 3.75 7.61 2.15
C LEU A 211 2.74 7.42 1.00
N TRP A 212 1.87 8.40 0.79
CA TRP A 212 0.92 8.38 -0.32
C TRP A 212 1.60 8.45 -1.69
N LYS A 213 2.66 9.26 -1.80
CA LYS A 213 3.46 9.37 -3.03
C LYS A 213 4.02 8.02 -3.49
N ILE A 214 4.42 7.14 -2.57
CA ILE A 214 4.85 5.77 -2.90
C ILE A 214 3.73 5.02 -3.65
N ILE A 215 2.48 5.13 -3.19
CA ILE A 215 1.33 4.49 -3.83
C ILE A 215 1.03 5.13 -5.19
N PHE A 216 1.06 6.47 -5.25
CA PHE A 216 0.85 7.21 -6.49
C PHE A 216 1.87 6.82 -7.56
N ASP A 217 3.16 6.87 -7.26
CA ASP A 217 4.24 6.54 -8.19
C ASP A 217 4.16 5.07 -8.64
N TRP A 218 3.90 4.14 -7.70
CA TRP A 218 3.69 2.73 -8.03
C TRP A 218 2.46 2.52 -8.95
N SER A 219 1.37 3.24 -8.72
CA SER A 219 0.18 3.16 -9.58
C SER A 219 0.48 3.62 -11.02
N ARG A 220 1.33 4.64 -11.18
CA ARG A 220 1.79 5.12 -12.50
C ARG A 220 2.65 4.08 -13.20
N GLU A 221 3.55 3.42 -12.48
CA GLU A 221 4.37 2.34 -13.04
C GLU A 221 3.53 1.17 -13.54
N ILE A 222 2.52 0.75 -12.76
CA ILE A 222 1.58 -0.30 -13.16
C ILE A 222 0.81 0.14 -14.40
N ARG A 223 0.31 1.37 -14.45
CA ARG A 223 -0.41 1.90 -15.62
C ARG A 223 0.45 1.87 -16.87
N GLU A 224 1.69 2.35 -16.80
CA GLU A 224 2.57 2.37 -17.97
C GLU A 224 2.93 0.95 -18.43
N LYS A 225 3.08 0.01 -17.49
CA LYS A 225 3.22 -1.41 -17.83
C LYS A 225 1.99 -1.95 -18.55
N CYS A 226 0.80 -1.72 -18.02
CA CYS A 226 -0.46 -2.07 -18.70
C CYS A 226 -0.52 -1.49 -20.11
N ARG A 227 -0.21 -0.20 -20.26
CA ARG A 227 -0.26 0.49 -21.54
C ARG A 227 0.69 -0.15 -22.56
N LYS A 228 1.92 -0.45 -22.16
CA LYS A 228 2.91 -1.14 -23.00
C LYS A 228 2.45 -2.54 -23.40
N ASP A 229 1.89 -3.31 -22.48
CA ASP A 229 1.37 -4.64 -22.75
C ASP A 229 0.20 -4.60 -23.74
N LEU A 230 -0.70 -3.62 -23.59
CA LEU A 230 -1.81 -3.37 -24.51
C LEU A 230 -1.34 -2.93 -25.92
N VAL A 231 -0.34 -2.05 -26.01
CA VAL A 231 0.20 -1.55 -27.30
C VAL A 231 0.98 -2.64 -28.04
N ARG A 232 1.85 -3.39 -27.34
CA ARG A 232 2.62 -4.50 -27.94
C ARG A 232 1.71 -5.53 -28.62
N CYS A 233 0.51 -5.73 -28.10
CA CYS A 233 -0.44 -6.65 -28.71
C CYS A 233 -1.14 -6.11 -29.97
N ARG A 234 -1.30 -4.77 -30.10
CA ARG A 234 -1.83 -4.15 -31.34
C ARG A 234 -0.86 -4.26 -32.51
N CYS A 235 0.44 -4.26 -32.24
CA CYS A 235 1.50 -4.33 -33.26
C CYS A 235 1.81 -5.76 -33.75
N CYS A 236 0.99 -6.75 -33.41
CA CYS A 236 1.06 -8.11 -33.97
C CYS A 236 -0.10 -8.38 -34.95
N PRO A 237 -0.19 -7.66 -36.10
CA PRO A 237 -0.98 -8.16 -37.21
C PRO A 237 -0.37 -9.49 -37.65
N GLY A 238 -1.23 -10.45 -37.99
CA GLY A 238 -0.86 -11.84 -38.22
C GLY A 238 0.42 -12.03 -39.04
N LYS A 239 1.34 -12.82 -38.49
CA LYS A 239 2.00 -13.85 -39.30
C LYS A 239 1.25 -15.14 -39.06
#